data_AF-A0A1D6I4M1-F1
#
_entry.id   AF-A0A1D6I4M1-F1
#
_cell.length_a   1.000
_cell.length_b   1.000
_cell.length_c   1.000
_cell.angle_alpha   90.00
_cell.angle_beta   90.00
_cell.angle_gamma   90.00
#
_symmetry.space_group_name_H-M   'P 1'
#
loop_
_entity.id
_entity.type
_entity.pdbx_description
1 polymer ?
#
loop_
_entity_poly.entity_id
_entity_poly.type
_entity_poly.pdbx_seq_one_letter_code
_entity_poly.pdbx_strand_id
1 'polypeptide(L)'
;MGVGYPLDIVVCSALGADMYDCVYPTRTARFGTALVPEGVLKLKHNSMATDERPIDHTCSCMVCKKYTRAYLHCLVTKDAMGSQLLSYHNLSFMMRLSRDLHMSILEGRFPEFVRGFLRVQFPTGDVPQWVRNAMEVAGIDISECCASTNV
;
A
#
# COMPACT_ATOMS: atom_id res chain seq x y z
N MET A 1 0.00 4.56 17.94
CA MET A 1 0.32 3.13 18.11
C MET A 1 -0.80 2.27 17.56
N GLY A 2 -0.48 1.12 16.93
CA GLY A 2 -1.49 0.22 16.35
C GLY A 2 -2.02 0.61 14.95
N VAL A 3 -1.42 1.59 14.28
CA VAL A 3 -1.85 2.10 12.97
C VAL A 3 -0.89 1.57 11.89
N GLY A 4 -1.42 0.85 10.90
CA GLY A 4 -0.58 0.18 9.90
C GLY A 4 -1.18 0.00 8.53
N TYR A 5 -2.41 0.46 8.30
CA TYR A 5 -2.96 0.50 6.95
C TYR A 5 -2.28 1.64 6.17
N PRO A 6 -1.82 1.43 4.92
CA PRO A 6 -1.09 2.46 4.17
C PRO A 6 -1.80 3.81 4.09
N LEU A 7 -3.12 3.80 3.86
CA LEU A 7 -3.92 5.03 3.82
C LEU A 7 -3.91 5.76 5.16
N ASP A 8 -4.08 5.03 6.26
CA ASP A 8 -4.09 5.62 7.61
C ASP A 8 -2.76 6.27 7.93
N ILE A 9 -1.63 5.67 7.52
CA ILE A 9 -0.30 6.28 7.70
C ILE A 9 -0.20 7.60 6.96
N VAL A 10 -0.63 7.66 5.69
CA VAL A 10 -0.59 8.91 4.91
C VAL A 10 -1.47 9.99 5.55
N VAL A 11 -2.69 9.62 5.97
CA VAL A 11 -3.62 10.56 6.61
C VAL A 11 -3.11 11.03 7.96
N CYS A 12 -2.66 10.13 8.83
CA CYS A 12 -2.13 10.49 10.15
C CYS A 12 -0.88 11.36 10.02
N SER A 13 -0.03 11.14 9.02
CA SER A 13 1.15 11.98 8.79
C SER A 13 0.76 13.38 8.33
N ALA A 14 -0.30 13.51 7.52
CA ALA A 14 -0.86 14.82 7.19
C ALA A 14 -1.41 15.56 8.42
N LEU A 15 -1.86 14.82 9.42
CA LEU A 15 -2.34 15.35 10.71
C LEU A 15 -1.21 15.53 11.75
N GLY A 16 0.05 15.30 11.39
CA GLY A 16 1.21 15.56 12.24
C GLY A 16 1.68 14.38 13.10
N ALA A 17 1.30 13.14 12.79
CA ALA A 17 1.86 11.96 13.46
C ALA A 17 3.21 11.54 12.84
N ASP A 18 4.20 11.28 13.71
CA ASP A 18 5.58 10.98 13.30
C ASP A 18 5.97 9.50 13.39
N MET A 19 5.32 8.74 14.29
CA MET A 19 5.71 7.35 14.61
C MET A 19 4.55 6.38 14.50
N TYR A 20 4.83 5.22 13.90
CA TYR A 20 3.86 4.16 13.64
C TYR A 20 4.40 2.79 14.04
N ASP A 21 3.54 1.99 14.65
CA ASP A 21 3.75 0.56 14.88
C ASP A 21 2.46 -0.18 14.59
N CYS A 22 2.55 -1.32 13.90
CA CYS A 22 1.42 -2.21 13.70
C CYS A 22 1.87 -3.59 13.23
N VAL A 23 1.11 -4.61 13.61
CA VAL A 23 1.27 -5.97 13.09
C VAL A 23 0.65 -6.14 11.69
N TYR A 24 0.01 -5.12 11.12
CA TYR A 24 -0.70 -5.18 9.84
C TYR A 24 0.10 -5.86 8.71
N PRO A 25 1.33 -5.46 8.36
CA PRO A 25 2.05 -6.06 7.23
C PRO A 25 2.29 -7.57 7.40
N THR A 26 2.68 -8.01 8.60
CA THR A 26 2.98 -9.43 8.89
C THR A 26 1.72 -10.26 9.15
N ARG A 27 0.67 -9.66 9.72
CA ARG A 27 -0.65 -10.30 9.86
C ARG A 27 -1.27 -10.56 8.49
N THR A 28 -1.30 -9.56 7.62
CA THR A 28 -1.88 -9.65 6.27
C THR A 28 -1.11 -10.61 5.37
N ALA A 29 0.23 -10.67 5.52
CA ALA A 29 1.06 -11.67 4.85
C ALA A 29 0.68 -13.12 5.20
N ARG A 30 0.38 -13.41 6.48
CA ARG A 30 -0.07 -14.76 6.93
C ARG A 30 -1.40 -15.17 6.32
N PHE A 31 -2.25 -14.21 5.97
CA PHE A 31 -3.48 -14.48 5.22
C PHE A 31 -3.24 -14.63 3.70
N GLY A 32 -1.99 -14.56 3.24
CA GLY A 32 -1.66 -14.70 1.83
C GLY A 32 -1.93 -13.43 1.02
N THR A 33 -1.85 -12.27 1.66
CA THR A 33 -2.15 -10.98 1.02
C THR A 33 -0.90 -10.10 1.00
N ALA A 34 -0.56 -9.62 -0.19
CA ALA A 34 0.55 -8.71 -0.43
C ALA A 34 0.05 -7.26 -0.47
N LEU A 35 0.84 -6.33 0.06
CA LEU A 35 0.59 -4.89 -0.08
C LEU A 35 1.13 -4.41 -1.44
N VAL A 36 0.32 -3.65 -2.16
CA VAL A 36 0.66 -3.06 -3.46
C VAL A 36 0.18 -1.60 -3.48
N PRO A 37 0.72 -0.74 -4.36
CA PRO A 37 0.32 0.67 -4.43
C PRO A 37 -1.20 0.86 -4.61
N GLU A 38 -1.85 -0.03 -5.35
CA GLU A 38 -3.29 -0.03 -5.63
C GLU A 38 -4.13 -0.65 -4.49
N GLY A 39 -3.51 -0.99 -3.36
CA GLY A 39 -4.15 -1.59 -2.19
C GLY A 39 -3.59 -2.96 -1.84
N VAL A 40 -4.37 -4.01 -2.09
CA VAL A 40 -4.04 -5.37 -1.63
C VAL A 40 -4.17 -6.42 -2.73
N LEU A 41 -3.16 -7.29 -2.83
CA LEU A 41 -3.14 -8.41 -3.76
C LEU A 41 -3.35 -9.72 -2.99
N LYS A 42 -4.50 -10.37 -3.20
CA LYS A 42 -4.82 -11.65 -2.57
C LYS A 42 -4.22 -12.81 -3.37
N LEU A 43 -3.08 -13.32 -2.92
CA LEU A 43 -2.34 -14.37 -3.64
C LEU A 43 -3.00 -15.75 -3.55
N LYS A 44 -3.99 -15.96 -2.68
CA LYS A 44 -4.79 -17.20 -2.64
C LYS A 44 -5.83 -17.30 -3.76
N HIS A 45 -6.12 -16.22 -4.49
CA HIS A 45 -7.07 -16.27 -5.60
C HIS A 45 -6.53 -17.12 -6.76
N ASN A 46 -7.40 -17.91 -7.39
CA ASN A 46 -7.04 -18.76 -8.52
C ASN A 46 -6.51 -17.99 -9.73
N SER A 47 -6.91 -16.73 -9.90
CA SER A 47 -6.37 -15.86 -10.97
C SER A 47 -4.87 -15.63 -10.84
N MET A 48 -4.29 -15.85 -9.66
CA MET A 48 -2.86 -15.71 -9.42
C MET A 48 -2.07 -16.96 -9.78
N ALA A 49 -2.72 -18.12 -9.97
CA ALA A 49 -2.05 -19.40 -10.19
C ALA A 49 -1.21 -19.45 -11.47
N THR A 50 -1.54 -18.64 -12.47
CA THR A 50 -0.84 -18.55 -13.76
C THR A 50 -0.27 -17.16 -14.04
N ASP A 51 -0.28 -16.25 -13.06
CA ASP A 51 0.26 -14.90 -13.23
C ASP A 51 1.78 -14.89 -13.01
N GLU A 52 2.55 -14.80 -14.08
CA GLU A 52 4.02 -14.79 -14.02
C GLU A 52 4.62 -13.42 -13.65
N ARG A 53 3.80 -12.39 -13.47
CA ARG A 53 4.30 -11.07 -13.04
C ARG A 53 4.79 -11.12 -11.58
N PRO A 54 5.73 -10.25 -11.18
CA PRO A 54 6.06 -10.03 -9.77
C PRO A 54 4.87 -9.41 -9.02
N ILE A 55 4.95 -9.34 -7.68
CA ILE A 55 3.92 -8.67 -6.88
C ILE A 55 3.73 -7.21 -7.33
N ASP A 56 4.84 -6.47 -7.45
CA ASP A 56 4.90 -5.07 -7.87
C ASP A 56 6.18 -4.86 -8.71
N HIS A 57 6.04 -4.38 -9.94
CA HIS A 57 7.15 -4.13 -10.86
C HIS A 57 8.07 -2.99 -10.43
N THR A 58 7.55 -2.06 -9.63
CA THR A 58 8.31 -0.92 -9.11
C THR A 58 9.06 -1.26 -7.81
N CYS A 59 8.75 -2.40 -7.20
CA CYS A 59 9.34 -2.83 -5.95
C CYS A 59 10.70 -3.53 -6.18
N SER A 60 11.75 -3.00 -5.55
CA SER A 60 13.12 -3.52 -5.66
C SER A 60 13.48 -4.59 -4.63
N CYS A 61 12.50 -5.08 -3.85
CA CYS A 61 12.72 -6.06 -2.79
C CYS A 61 13.14 -7.43 -3.36
N MET A 62 13.80 -8.26 -2.55
CA MET A 62 14.26 -9.58 -2.95
C MET A 62 13.13 -10.46 -3.52
N VAL A 63 11.92 -10.32 -2.99
CA VAL A 63 10.77 -11.16 -3.39
C VAL A 63 10.29 -10.80 -4.79
N CYS A 64 10.03 -9.52 -5.06
CA CYS A 64 9.62 -9.05 -6.39
C CYS A 64 10.67 -9.29 -7.47
N LYS A 65 11.96 -9.36 -7.10
CA LYS A 65 13.04 -9.64 -8.05
C LYS A 65 13.19 -11.12 -8.42
N LYS A 66 12.73 -12.04 -7.57
CA LYS A 66 13.02 -13.48 -7.71
C LYS A 66 11.79 -14.35 -7.93
N TYR A 67 10.62 -13.92 -7.50
CA TYR A 67 9.43 -14.75 -7.47
C TYR A 67 8.26 -14.11 -8.22
N THR A 68 7.51 -14.96 -8.91
CA THR A 68 6.27 -14.59 -9.60
C THR A 68 5.06 -14.76 -8.69
N ARG A 69 3.94 -14.12 -9.03
CA ARG A 69 2.66 -14.28 -8.31
C ARG A 69 2.17 -15.73 -8.36
N ALA A 70 2.35 -16.43 -9.48
CA ALA A 70 2.05 -17.86 -9.63
C ALA A 70 2.83 -18.74 -8.65
N TYR A 71 4.14 -18.51 -8.54
CA TYR A 71 4.98 -19.24 -7.60
C TYR A 71 4.56 -18.96 -6.15
N LEU A 72 4.30 -17.69 -5.82
CA LEU A 72 3.84 -17.29 -4.49
C LEU A 72 2.45 -17.83 -4.18
N HIS A 73 1.52 -17.91 -5.14
CA HIS A 73 0.22 -18.54 -4.98
C HIS A 73 0.35 -20.00 -4.55
N CYS A 74 1.23 -20.75 -5.22
CA CYS A 74 1.52 -22.14 -4.86
C CYS A 74 2.09 -22.27 -3.45
N LEU A 75 3.05 -21.41 -3.07
CA LEU A 75 3.64 -21.44 -1.73
C LEU A 75 2.64 -21.05 -0.64
N VAL A 76 1.91 -19.95 -0.81
CA VAL A 76 0.97 -19.42 0.20
C VAL A 76 -0.18 -20.41 0.50
N THR A 77 -0.48 -21.31 -0.43
CA THR A 77 -1.53 -22.34 -0.26
C THR A 77 -1.00 -23.64 0.35
N LYS A 78 0.31 -23.88 0.33
CA LYS A 78 0.89 -25.19 0.67
C LYS A 78 1.99 -25.16 1.73
N ASP A 79 2.62 -24.00 1.95
CA ASP A 79 3.84 -23.89 2.77
C ASP A 79 3.90 -22.56 3.55
N ALA A 80 4.40 -22.63 4.79
CA ALA A 80 4.61 -21.46 5.64
C ALA A 80 5.61 -20.45 5.05
N MET A 81 6.54 -20.89 4.21
CA MET A 81 7.49 -20.05 3.48
C MET A 81 6.80 -18.95 2.66
N GLY A 82 5.60 -19.22 2.12
CA GLY A 82 4.80 -18.20 1.44
C GLY A 82 4.52 -16.99 2.34
N SER A 83 4.14 -17.23 3.60
CA SER A 83 3.88 -16.15 4.56
C SER A 83 5.14 -15.37 4.95
N GLN A 84 6.31 -16.01 4.96
CA GLN A 84 7.59 -15.35 5.26
C GLN A 84 8.01 -14.42 4.11
N LEU A 85 7.94 -14.90 2.87
CA LEU A 85 8.23 -14.08 1.68
C LEU A 85 7.27 -12.89 1.59
N LEU A 86 5.98 -13.10 1.82
CA LEU A 86 5.03 -11.98 1.85
C LEU A 86 5.28 -11.02 2.99
N SER A 87 5.71 -11.49 4.16
CA SER A 87 6.08 -10.61 5.27
C SER A 87 7.27 -9.73 4.90
N TYR A 88 8.29 -10.30 4.24
CA TYR A 88 9.43 -9.52 3.73
C TYR A 88 9.00 -8.45 2.74
N HIS A 89 8.17 -8.82 1.75
CA HIS A 89 7.62 -7.86 0.78
C HIS A 89 6.81 -6.76 1.45
N ASN A 90 5.86 -7.12 2.31
CA ASN A 90 4.97 -6.17 2.98
C ASN A 90 5.74 -5.19 3.87
N LEU A 91 6.75 -5.66 4.62
CA LEU A 91 7.61 -4.77 5.40
C LEU A 91 8.41 -3.83 4.48
N SER A 92 8.98 -4.35 3.38
CA SER A 92 9.69 -3.51 2.41
C SER A 92 8.78 -2.46 1.77
N PHE A 93 7.52 -2.77 1.51
CA PHE A 93 6.52 -1.82 1.03
C PHE A 93 6.28 -0.70 2.06
N MET A 94 6.05 -1.05 3.32
CA MET A 94 5.81 -0.07 4.39
C MET A 94 7.02 0.85 4.62
N MET A 95 8.23 0.29 4.59
CA MET A 95 9.47 1.07 4.68
C MET A 95 9.64 2.03 3.50
N ARG A 96 9.28 1.60 2.29
CA ARG A 96 9.31 2.45 1.09
C ARG A 96 8.28 3.57 1.22
N LEU A 97 7.04 3.25 1.60
CA LEU A 97 5.99 4.25 1.83
C LEU A 97 6.44 5.32 2.83
N SER A 98 7.00 4.90 3.97
CA SER A 98 7.52 5.83 4.99
C SER A 98 8.66 6.70 4.46
N ARG A 99 9.57 6.13 3.67
CA ARG A 99 10.64 6.90 3.01
C ARG A 99 10.09 7.91 2.02
N ASP A 100 9.22 7.48 1.11
CA ASP A 100 8.66 8.34 0.06
C ASP A 100 7.86 9.50 0.67
N LEU A 101 7.12 9.19 1.74
CA LEU A 101 6.40 10.17 2.56
C LEU A 101 7.39 11.19 3.16
N HIS A 102 8.42 10.73 3.86
CA HIS A 102 9.42 11.60 4.47
C HIS A 102 10.13 12.49 3.44
N MET A 103 10.53 11.92 2.30
CA MET A 103 11.17 12.67 1.22
C MET A 103 10.25 13.74 0.64
N SER A 104 8.96 13.46 0.49
CA SER A 104 8.01 14.46 -0.03
C SER A 104 7.85 15.66 0.91
N ILE A 105 7.99 15.47 2.22
CA ILE A 105 7.99 16.55 3.21
C ILE A 105 9.26 17.40 3.07
N LEU A 106 10.43 16.75 3.00
CA LEU A 106 11.72 17.45 2.84
C LEU A 106 11.77 18.27 1.54
N GLU A 107 11.14 17.76 0.48
CA GLU A 107 11.08 18.40 -0.83
C GLU A 107 9.93 19.41 -0.96
N GLY A 108 9.14 19.65 0.10
CA GLY A 108 8.04 20.61 0.09
C GLY A 108 6.87 20.25 -0.83
N ARG A 109 6.74 18.96 -1.19
CA ARG A 109 5.74 18.43 -2.14
C ARG A 109 4.84 17.35 -1.54
N PHE A 110 4.61 17.45 -0.23
CA PHE A 110 3.76 16.50 0.50
C PHE A 110 2.29 16.49 0.00
N PRO A 111 1.64 17.65 -0.27
CA PRO A 111 0.29 17.66 -0.85
C PRO A 111 0.18 16.92 -2.20
N GLU A 112 1.19 17.02 -3.05
CA GLU A 112 1.28 16.31 -4.34
C GLU A 112 1.44 14.80 -4.12
N PHE A 113 2.26 14.41 -3.15
CA PHE A 113 2.42 13.01 -2.76
C PHE A 113 1.10 12.40 -2.29
N VAL A 114 0.35 13.09 -1.42
CA VAL A 114 -0.96 12.64 -0.94
C VAL A 114 -1.95 12.49 -2.09
N ARG A 115 -2.05 13.48 -2.98
CA ARG A 115 -2.91 13.42 -4.18
C ARG A 115 -2.53 12.25 -5.09
N GLY A 116 -1.23 12.05 -5.33
CA GLY A 116 -0.72 10.92 -6.11
C GLY A 116 -1.06 9.57 -5.48
N PHE A 117 -0.88 9.43 -4.17
CA PHE A 117 -1.24 8.23 -3.42
C PHE A 117 -2.74 7.92 -3.52
N LEU A 118 -3.60 8.93 -3.30
CA LEU A 118 -5.06 8.76 -3.37
C LEU A 118 -5.54 8.39 -4.77
N ARG A 119 -4.96 8.95 -5.83
CA ARG A 119 -5.30 8.58 -7.23
C ARG A 119 -5.00 7.12 -7.53
N VAL A 120 -3.89 6.59 -7.02
CA VAL A 120 -3.52 5.18 -7.21
C VAL A 120 -4.42 4.26 -6.38
N GLN A 121 -4.73 4.67 -5.15
CA GLN A 121 -5.53 3.88 -4.23
C GLN A 121 -7.03 3.87 -4.58
N PHE A 122 -7.54 4.97 -5.14
CA PHE A 122 -8.95 5.21 -5.48
C PHE A 122 -9.07 5.74 -6.92
N PRO A 123 -8.82 4.89 -7.94
CA PRO A 123 -8.80 5.33 -9.34
C PRO A 123 -10.15 5.85 -9.86
N THR A 124 -11.25 5.46 -9.23
CA THR A 124 -12.62 5.91 -9.55
C THR A 124 -13.03 7.17 -8.78
N GLY A 125 -12.17 7.69 -7.90
CA GLY A 125 -12.45 8.87 -7.07
C GLY A 125 -13.36 8.59 -5.87
N ASP A 126 -13.58 7.32 -5.52
CA ASP A 126 -14.40 6.87 -4.39
C ASP A 126 -13.68 6.99 -3.03
N VAL A 127 -13.00 8.13 -2.82
CA VAL A 127 -12.28 8.42 -1.58
C VAL A 127 -13.27 8.37 -0.40
N PRO A 128 -12.93 7.76 0.75
CA PRO A 128 -13.83 7.74 1.91
C PRO A 128 -14.08 9.12 2.53
N GLN A 129 -15.26 9.36 3.08
CA GLN A 129 -15.61 10.66 3.68
C GLN A 129 -14.67 11.06 4.83
N TRP A 130 -14.24 10.11 5.65
CA TRP A 130 -13.33 10.40 6.76
C TRP A 130 -11.96 10.90 6.28
N VAL A 131 -11.50 10.45 5.10
CA VAL A 131 -10.26 10.93 4.47
C VAL A 131 -10.45 12.37 4.00
N ARG A 132 -11.59 12.67 3.35
CA ARG A 132 -11.92 14.04 2.92
C ARG A 132 -11.89 15.02 4.09
N ASN A 133 -12.57 14.67 5.19
CA ASN A 133 -12.61 15.51 6.39
C ASN A 133 -11.20 15.68 6.99
N ALA A 134 -10.38 14.63 7.01
CA ALA A 134 -9.02 14.72 7.54
C ALA A 134 -8.11 15.61 6.68
N MET A 135 -8.24 15.54 5.35
CA MET A 135 -7.46 16.37 4.43
C MET A 135 -7.86 17.85 4.50
N GLU A 136 -9.14 18.14 4.71
CA GLU A 136 -9.62 19.50 4.97
C GLU A 136 -8.97 20.09 6.24
N VAL A 137 -8.93 19.32 7.33
CA VAL A 137 -8.26 19.73 8.58
C VAL A 137 -6.75 19.91 8.39
N ALA A 138 -6.11 19.05 7.58
CA ALA A 138 -4.69 19.15 7.24
C ALA A 138 -4.37 20.31 6.26
N GLY A 139 -5.37 20.98 5.71
CA GLY A 139 -5.19 22.04 4.71
C GLY A 139 -4.71 21.53 3.35
N ILE A 140 -4.98 20.27 3.01
CA ILE A 140 -4.59 19.64 1.75
C ILE A 140 -5.82 19.53 0.84
N ASP A 141 -5.82 20.25 -0.28
CA ASP A 141 -6.87 20.14 -1.27
C ASP A 141 -6.74 18.82 -2.06
N ILE A 142 -7.78 17.99 -1.98
CA ILE A 142 -7.91 16.71 -2.69
C ILE A 142 -9.15 16.65 -3.59
N SER A 143 -9.74 17.80 -3.92
CA SER A 143 -10.93 17.91 -4.79
C SER A 143 -10.75 17.16 -6.12
N GLU A 144 -9.59 17.32 -6.77
CA GLU A 144 -9.21 16.63 -8.00
C GLU A 144 -9.17 15.09 -7.88
N CYS A 145 -9.03 14.55 -6.67
CA CYS A 145 -9.01 13.10 -6.42
C CYS A 145 -10.40 12.53 -6.15
N CYS A 146 -11.40 13.39 -5.90
CA CYS A 146 -12.77 12.99 -5.58
C CYS A 146 -13.72 13.14 -6.79
N ALA A 147 -13.27 13.72 -7.89
CA ALA A 147 -14.05 13.81 -9.12
C ALA A 147 -14.18 12.42 -9.73
N SER A 148 -15.35 11.81 -9.62
CA SER A 148 -15.68 10.60 -10.34
C SER A 148 -15.52 10.86 -11.84
N THR A 149 -14.55 10.21 -12.47
CA THR A 149 -14.47 10.17 -13.93
C THR A 149 -15.72 9.44 -14.40
N ASN A 150 -16.75 10.19 -14.81
CA ASN A 150 -17.91 9.64 -15.50
C ASN A 150 -17.40 9.02 -16.81
N VAL A 151 -17.23 7.70 -16.81
CA VAL A 151 -17.08 6.87 -18.01
C VAL A 151 -18.17 5.81 -17.96
#